data_AF-I3CWV2-F1
#
_entry.id   AF-I3CWV2-F1
#
_cell.length_a   1.000
_cell.length_b   1.000
_cell.length_c   1.000
_cell.angle_alpha   90.00
_cell.angle_beta   90.00
_cell.angle_gamma   90.00
#
_symmetry.space_group_name_H-M   'P 1'
#
loop_
_entity.id
_entity.type
_entity.pdbx_description
1 polymer ?
#
loop_
_entity_poly.entity_id
_entity_poly.type
_entity_poly.pdbx_seq_one_letter_code
_entity_poly.pdbx_strand_id
1 'polypeptide(L)'
;MSNPSSPATPALPKVGFVSLGCPKALVDSEQILTQLRAEGYDTAKSYDGADLVIVNTCGFIDAAVQESLDAIGEALNENGKVIVTGCLGAKKDADGDDIIQKIHPKVLEVTGPHAVGEVMQAVHKHLPKPHAPFIDLVPPQGVKLTPKHFAYLKISEGCNHRCSFCIIPSMRGDLVSRPIADVMLEAENLFKAGVKELLVISQDTSAYGVDVKFRTGFWNGKPIKTHMTQLVGALGELAQQYGAWVRLHYVYPYPHVDQIIPLMAEGKILPYLDVPLQHAHPDVLKRMKRPANGEKNIERIQAWRALCPDITIRSTFIAGFPGETEAEFEYLLDFLKEAEIDRLGCFAYSPVEGATANEIANPVPEEVREERRGRVMQLQEDISKKRLQAKVGKTLRVLIDEVDRNGGTGRTYSDAPEIDGVVYVKPPFEPHRKLEVGQFVDVRITAADAHDLWGAAE
;
A
#
# COMPACT_ATOMS: atom_id res chain seq x y z
N MET A 1 32.35 -37.80 -15.52
CA MET A 1 31.89 -36.64 -14.72
C MET A 1 31.77 -35.47 -15.67
N SER A 2 30.57 -35.24 -16.18
CA SER A 2 30.22 -34.17 -17.10
C SER A 2 29.99 -32.87 -16.31
N ASN A 3 30.74 -31.82 -16.63
CA ASN A 3 30.53 -30.49 -16.08
C ASN A 3 29.09 -30.04 -16.35
N PRO A 4 28.33 -29.55 -15.35
CA PRO A 4 27.08 -28.87 -15.62
C PRO A 4 27.39 -27.58 -16.38
N SER A 5 26.75 -27.40 -17.53
CA SER A 5 26.80 -26.18 -18.33
C SER A 5 26.36 -24.98 -17.48
N SER A 6 27.15 -23.91 -17.47
CA SER A 6 26.72 -22.63 -16.91
C SER A 6 25.39 -22.20 -17.55
N PRO A 7 24.43 -21.67 -16.78
CA PRO A 7 23.20 -21.15 -17.36
C PRO A 7 23.54 -20.03 -18.36
N ALA A 8 23.01 -20.13 -19.57
CA ALA A 8 23.19 -19.13 -20.62
C ALA A 8 22.70 -17.78 -20.09
N THR A 9 23.56 -16.76 -20.16
CA THR A 9 23.19 -15.37 -19.87
C THR A 9 22.02 -14.99 -20.77
N PRO A 10 20.91 -14.45 -20.24
CA PRO A 10 19.81 -13.99 -21.09
C PRO A 10 20.35 -12.97 -22.09
N ALA A 11 20.04 -13.17 -23.37
CA ALA A 11 20.47 -12.27 -24.43
C ALA A 11 19.91 -10.86 -24.14
N LEU A 12 20.77 -9.84 -24.20
CA LEU A 12 20.35 -8.46 -23.98
C LEU A 12 19.34 -8.06 -25.06
N PRO A 13 18.22 -7.40 -24.70
CA PRO A 13 17.25 -6.91 -25.68
C PRO A 13 17.92 -5.93 -26.65
N LYS A 14 17.62 -6.08 -27.93
CA LYS A 14 18.26 -5.34 -29.02
C LYS A 14 17.35 -4.23 -29.54
N VAL A 15 17.87 -3.02 -29.59
CA VAL A 15 17.18 -1.86 -30.17
C VAL A 15 17.85 -1.47 -31.49
N GLY A 16 17.09 -1.50 -32.58
CA GLY A 16 17.49 -0.92 -33.86
C GLY A 16 17.30 0.58 -33.84
N PHE A 17 18.17 1.34 -34.51
CA PHE A 17 18.11 2.79 -34.49
C PHE A 17 18.41 3.39 -35.87
N VAL A 18 17.57 4.33 -36.30
CA VAL A 18 17.75 5.15 -37.51
C VAL A 18 17.81 6.60 -37.11
N SER A 19 18.84 7.31 -37.56
CA SER A 19 18.96 8.76 -37.37
C SER A 19 18.90 9.48 -38.72
N LEU A 20 17.82 10.24 -38.94
CA LEU A 20 17.62 11.07 -40.11
C LEU A 20 17.62 12.56 -39.73
N GLY A 21 17.88 13.41 -40.72
CA GLY A 21 17.82 14.85 -40.56
C GLY A 21 19.18 15.52 -40.38
N CYS A 22 19.29 16.41 -39.41
CA CYS A 22 20.43 17.32 -39.27
C CYS A 22 21.40 16.89 -38.15
N PRO A 23 22.60 17.49 -38.04
CA PRO A 23 23.55 17.16 -36.97
C PRO A 23 23.00 17.28 -35.55
N LYS A 24 21.95 18.09 -35.32
CA LYS A 24 21.27 18.15 -34.01
C LYS A 24 20.47 16.88 -33.72
N ALA A 25 19.78 16.34 -34.71
CA ALA A 25 19.08 15.07 -34.59
C ALA A 25 20.06 13.92 -34.37
N LEU A 26 21.25 13.99 -34.99
CA LEU A 26 22.32 13.01 -34.73
C LEU A 26 22.78 13.04 -33.26
N VAL A 27 22.98 14.22 -32.68
CA VAL A 27 23.34 14.35 -31.25
C VAL A 27 22.23 13.82 -30.33
N ASP A 28 20.96 14.12 -30.63
CA ASP A 28 19.82 13.55 -29.89
C ASP A 28 19.82 12.01 -29.97
N SER A 29 20.11 11.45 -31.15
CA SER A 29 20.25 10.00 -31.35
C SER A 29 21.40 9.39 -30.55
N GLU A 30 22.56 10.05 -30.51
CA GLU A 30 23.70 9.62 -29.70
C GLU A 30 23.37 9.58 -28.20
N GLN A 31 22.61 10.57 -27.72
CA GLN A 31 22.14 10.60 -26.32
C GLN A 31 21.19 9.44 -26.01
N ILE A 32 20.22 9.16 -26.90
CA ILE A 32 19.29 8.02 -26.74
C ILE A 32 20.08 6.69 -26.75
N LEU A 33 20.98 6.50 -27.71
CA LEU A 33 21.82 5.29 -27.79
C LEU A 33 22.70 5.11 -26.56
N THR A 34 23.25 6.20 -26.03
CA THR A 34 24.07 6.19 -24.80
C THR A 34 23.23 5.74 -23.60
N GLN A 35 22.01 6.25 -23.47
CA GLN A 35 21.11 5.89 -22.37
C GLN A 35 20.63 4.42 -22.49
N LEU A 36 20.28 3.96 -23.69
CA LEU A 36 19.95 2.56 -23.96
C LEU A 36 21.10 1.62 -23.53
N ARG A 37 22.34 1.96 -23.89
CA ARG A 37 23.52 1.20 -23.45
C ARG A 37 23.69 1.20 -21.93
N ALA A 38 23.53 2.35 -21.28
CA ALA A 38 23.66 2.49 -19.83
C ALA A 38 22.62 1.66 -19.07
N GLU A 39 21.46 1.43 -19.67
CA GLU A 39 20.38 0.65 -19.06
C GLU A 39 20.38 -0.84 -19.43
N GLY A 40 21.37 -1.29 -20.20
CA GLY A 40 21.58 -2.71 -20.51
C GLY A 40 20.93 -3.18 -21.81
N TYR A 41 20.48 -2.28 -22.68
CA TYR A 41 20.06 -2.65 -24.03
C TYR A 41 21.28 -2.79 -24.96
N ASP A 42 21.20 -3.71 -25.92
CA ASP A 42 22.16 -3.81 -27.02
C ASP A 42 21.64 -3.09 -28.27
N THR A 43 22.52 -2.68 -29.17
CA THR A 43 22.14 -1.95 -30.39
C THR A 43 22.24 -2.87 -31.59
N ALA A 44 21.16 -3.01 -32.36
CA ALA A 44 21.15 -3.79 -33.59
C ALA A 44 21.64 -2.93 -34.78
N LYS A 45 22.36 -3.57 -35.72
CA LYS A 45 22.88 -2.92 -36.95
C LYS A 45 21.86 -2.91 -38.11
N SER A 46 20.76 -3.63 -37.96
CA SER A 46 19.67 -3.81 -38.92
C SER A 46 18.33 -3.84 -38.19
N TYR A 47 17.22 -3.63 -38.90
CA TYR A 47 15.89 -3.82 -38.31
C TYR A 47 15.61 -5.31 -38.07
N ASP A 48 16.13 -6.17 -38.95
CA ASP A 48 16.14 -7.61 -38.78
C ASP A 48 16.98 -8.02 -37.56
N GLY A 49 16.34 -8.72 -36.62
CA GLY A 49 16.94 -9.15 -35.35
C GLY A 49 16.92 -8.10 -34.21
N ALA A 50 16.25 -6.96 -34.37
CA ALA A 50 15.93 -6.06 -33.27
C ALA A 50 14.62 -6.45 -32.56
N ASP A 51 14.49 -6.18 -31.26
CA ASP A 51 13.25 -6.36 -30.50
C ASP A 51 12.33 -5.14 -30.55
N LEU A 52 12.89 -3.99 -30.93
CA LEU A 52 12.25 -2.68 -31.07
C LEU A 52 13.11 -1.78 -31.97
N VAL A 53 12.50 -0.91 -32.78
CA VAL A 53 13.21 0.06 -33.62
C VAL A 53 12.83 1.49 -33.25
N ILE A 54 13.82 2.38 -33.15
CA ILE A 54 13.62 3.82 -32.97
C ILE A 54 14.00 4.54 -34.27
N VAL A 55 13.09 5.35 -34.81
CA VAL A 55 13.32 6.18 -35.99
C VAL A 55 13.32 7.65 -35.57
N ASN A 56 14.49 8.29 -35.60
CA ASN A 56 14.62 9.74 -35.41
C ASN A 56 14.48 10.46 -36.75
N THR A 57 13.49 11.34 -36.84
CA THR A 57 12.92 11.86 -38.08
C THR A 57 13.16 13.35 -38.29
N CYS A 58 13.15 13.79 -39.54
CA CYS A 58 13.24 15.19 -39.93
C CYS A 58 11.89 15.72 -40.41
N GLY A 59 11.49 16.91 -39.93
CA GLY A 59 10.22 17.54 -40.27
C GLY A 59 10.33 18.80 -41.15
N PHE A 60 11.54 19.20 -41.53
CA PHE A 60 11.84 20.58 -41.99
C PHE A 60 11.53 20.84 -43.47
N ILE A 61 11.99 19.98 -44.39
CA ILE A 61 11.73 20.10 -45.83
C ILE A 61 10.96 18.89 -46.34
N ASP A 62 10.12 19.07 -47.36
CA ASP A 62 9.20 18.01 -47.83
C ASP A 62 9.92 16.75 -48.29
N ALA A 63 11.10 16.87 -48.92
CA ALA A 63 11.91 15.71 -49.30
C ALA A 63 12.37 14.89 -48.08
N ALA A 64 12.76 15.55 -46.99
CA ALA A 64 13.21 14.88 -45.76
C ALA A 64 12.03 14.35 -44.93
N VAL A 65 10.85 14.97 -45.06
CA VAL A 65 9.59 14.44 -44.50
C VAL A 65 9.23 13.14 -45.20
N GLN A 66 9.28 13.10 -46.53
CA GLN A 66 9.00 11.89 -47.30
C GLN A 66 9.99 10.77 -46.96
N GLU A 67 11.29 11.08 -46.94
CA GLU A 67 12.33 10.13 -46.52
C GLU A 67 12.08 9.57 -45.10
N SER A 68 11.64 10.43 -44.17
CA SER A 68 11.32 10.02 -42.81
C SER A 68 10.10 9.08 -42.75
N LEU A 69 9.05 9.36 -43.54
CA LEU A 69 7.87 8.49 -43.64
C LEU A 69 8.22 7.14 -44.27
N ASP A 70 9.02 7.14 -45.33
CA ASP A 70 9.47 5.91 -46.00
C ASP A 70 10.28 5.02 -45.04
N ALA A 71 11.19 5.61 -44.25
CA ALA A 71 11.97 4.88 -43.24
C ALA A 71 11.10 4.31 -42.10
N ILE A 72 10.06 5.03 -41.67
CA ILE A 72 9.07 4.49 -40.70
C ILE A 72 8.35 3.28 -41.30
N GLY A 73 7.93 3.37 -42.57
CA GLY A 73 7.27 2.27 -43.28
C GLY A 73 8.16 1.04 -43.40
N GLU A 74 9.43 1.22 -43.75
CA GLU A 74 10.42 0.15 -43.82
C GLU A 74 10.62 -0.54 -42.46
N ALA A 75 10.87 0.25 -41.40
CA ALA A 75 11.04 -0.28 -40.04
C ALA A 75 9.79 -1.04 -39.54
N LEU A 76 8.59 -0.56 -39.88
CA LEU A 76 7.34 -1.25 -39.53
C LEU A 76 7.17 -2.57 -40.28
N ASN A 77 7.59 -2.63 -41.55
CA ASN A 77 7.49 -3.85 -42.35
C ASN A 77 8.50 -4.91 -41.89
N GLU A 78 9.71 -4.51 -41.50
CA GLU A 78 10.76 -5.45 -41.09
C GLU A 78 10.67 -5.88 -39.62
N ASN A 79 10.25 -5.00 -38.71
CA ASN A 79 10.23 -5.30 -37.27
C ASN A 79 8.82 -5.36 -36.65
N GLY A 80 7.93 -4.46 -37.08
CA GLY A 80 6.57 -4.35 -36.55
C GLY A 80 6.43 -3.61 -35.21
N LYS A 81 7.54 -3.32 -34.49
CA LYS A 81 7.54 -2.50 -33.27
C LYS A 81 8.43 -1.27 -33.44
N VAL A 82 7.80 -0.13 -33.70
CA VAL A 82 8.51 1.11 -34.02
C VAL A 82 8.09 2.24 -33.09
N ILE A 83 9.07 2.95 -32.53
CA ILE A 83 8.91 4.24 -31.84
C ILE A 83 9.48 5.33 -32.75
N VAL A 84 8.75 6.43 -32.90
CA VAL A 84 9.19 7.57 -33.71
C VAL A 84 9.54 8.75 -32.82
N THR A 85 10.64 9.42 -33.14
CA THR A 85 11.10 10.63 -32.46
C THR A 85 11.62 11.65 -33.45
N GLY A 86 11.91 12.88 -33.00
CA GLY A 86 12.49 13.93 -33.84
C GLY A 86 11.48 14.97 -34.34
N CYS A 87 11.94 15.83 -35.24
CA CYS A 87 11.20 17.03 -35.65
C CYS A 87 9.87 16.74 -36.35
N LEU A 88 9.72 15.58 -37.03
CA LEU A 88 8.45 15.21 -37.65
C LEU A 88 7.40 14.80 -36.61
N GLY A 89 7.82 14.21 -35.48
CA GLY A 89 6.95 13.84 -34.37
C GLY A 89 6.29 15.02 -33.66
N ALA A 90 6.79 16.25 -33.86
CA ALA A 90 6.16 17.47 -33.37
C ALA A 90 5.24 18.15 -34.42
N LYS A 91 5.15 17.61 -35.64
CA LYS A 91 4.43 18.24 -36.75
C LYS A 91 2.97 17.76 -36.79
N LYS A 92 2.05 18.71 -36.76
CA LYS A 92 0.61 18.47 -36.88
C LYS A 92 0.10 18.90 -38.25
N ASP A 93 -0.94 18.23 -38.74
CA ASP A 93 -1.64 18.65 -39.96
C ASP A 93 -2.56 19.85 -39.71
N ALA A 94 -3.26 20.30 -40.75
CA ALA A 94 -4.15 21.46 -40.70
C ALA A 94 -5.33 21.29 -39.73
N ASP A 95 -5.68 20.04 -39.41
CA ASP A 95 -6.76 19.68 -38.47
C ASP A 95 -6.23 19.49 -37.04
N GLY A 96 -4.92 19.60 -36.84
CA GLY A 96 -4.26 19.48 -35.54
C GLY A 96 -3.87 18.05 -35.16
N ASP A 97 -4.01 17.09 -36.08
CA ASP A 97 -3.70 15.68 -35.89
C ASP A 97 -2.22 15.39 -36.15
N ASP A 98 -1.68 14.37 -35.48
CA ASP A 98 -0.31 13.90 -35.69
C ASP A 98 -0.19 13.23 -37.07
N ILE A 99 0.68 13.78 -37.91
CA ILE A 99 0.89 13.33 -39.29
C ILE A 99 1.38 11.87 -39.34
N ILE A 100 2.25 11.48 -38.42
CA ILE A 100 2.82 10.13 -38.37
C ILE A 100 1.73 9.13 -37.96
N GLN A 101 0.92 9.44 -36.95
CA GLN A 101 -0.14 8.53 -36.51
C GLN A 101 -1.22 8.32 -37.58
N LYS A 102 -1.49 9.34 -38.41
CA LYS A 102 -2.45 9.24 -39.52
C LYS A 102 -1.94 8.35 -40.65
N ILE A 103 -0.67 8.46 -41.01
CA ILE A 103 -0.07 7.71 -42.14
C ILE A 103 0.36 6.30 -41.69
N HIS A 104 0.91 6.18 -40.48
CA HIS A 104 1.43 4.95 -39.89
C HIS A 104 0.79 4.68 -38.52
N PRO A 105 -0.51 4.31 -38.45
CA PRO A 105 -1.22 4.11 -37.19
C PRO A 105 -0.71 2.92 -36.34
N LYS A 106 0.24 2.14 -36.87
CA LYS A 106 0.85 1.00 -36.18
C LYS A 106 2.11 1.38 -35.38
N VAL A 107 2.56 2.63 -35.45
CA VAL A 107 3.65 3.14 -34.60
C VAL A 107 3.20 3.05 -33.13
N LEU A 108 4.11 2.60 -32.27
CA LEU A 108 3.80 2.37 -30.86
C LEU A 108 3.65 3.70 -30.10
N GLU A 109 4.61 4.60 -30.28
CA GLU A 109 4.60 5.95 -29.72
C GLU A 109 5.34 6.94 -30.63
N VAL A 110 4.92 8.20 -30.58
CA VAL A 110 5.52 9.33 -31.31
C VAL A 110 5.93 10.40 -30.28
N THR A 111 7.16 10.86 -30.38
CA THR A 111 7.75 11.89 -29.49
C THR A 111 8.35 13.02 -30.33
N GLY A 112 8.58 14.19 -29.71
CA GLY A 112 9.18 15.34 -30.36
C GLY A 112 10.72 15.30 -30.42
N PRO A 113 11.37 16.37 -30.94
CA PRO A 113 12.82 16.54 -30.85
C PRO A 113 13.25 16.82 -29.39
N HIS A 114 14.51 16.55 -29.04
CA HIS A 114 15.06 16.71 -27.68
C HIS A 114 14.31 15.92 -26.58
N ALA A 115 13.58 14.88 -26.94
CA ALA A 115 12.70 14.12 -26.05
C ALA A 115 13.33 12.82 -25.54
N VAL A 116 14.63 12.80 -25.21
CA VAL A 116 15.36 11.59 -24.80
C VAL A 116 14.63 10.85 -23.67
N GLY A 117 14.13 11.57 -22.66
CA GLY A 117 13.39 10.98 -21.54
C GLY A 117 12.07 10.33 -21.97
N GLU A 118 11.30 10.96 -22.86
CA GLU A 118 10.03 10.42 -23.38
C GLU A 118 10.28 9.18 -24.23
N VAL A 119 11.32 9.20 -25.09
CA VAL A 119 11.73 8.05 -25.88
C VAL A 119 12.08 6.87 -24.98
N MET A 120 12.82 7.09 -23.90
CA MET A 120 13.17 6.02 -22.96
C MET A 120 11.95 5.46 -22.21
N GLN A 121 10.99 6.31 -21.83
CA GLN A 121 9.73 5.85 -21.24
C GLN A 121 8.94 4.96 -22.21
N ALA A 122 8.87 5.37 -23.48
CA ALA A 122 8.23 4.58 -24.53
C ALA A 122 8.95 3.24 -24.75
N VAL A 123 10.29 3.24 -24.73
CA VAL A 123 11.09 2.00 -24.78
C VAL A 123 10.75 1.10 -23.60
N HIS A 124 10.76 1.60 -22.35
CA HIS A 124 10.47 0.78 -21.15
C HIS A 124 9.08 0.16 -21.17
N LYS A 125 8.10 0.88 -21.70
CA LYS A 125 6.72 0.42 -21.83
C LYS A 125 6.59 -0.75 -22.82
N HIS A 126 7.34 -0.72 -23.92
CA HIS A 126 7.20 -1.68 -25.03
C HIS A 126 8.29 -2.76 -25.07
N LEU A 127 9.42 -2.51 -24.41
CA LEU A 127 10.56 -3.40 -24.24
C LEU A 127 11.14 -3.16 -22.83
N PRO A 128 10.58 -3.79 -21.78
CA PRO A 128 11.00 -3.55 -20.40
C PRO A 128 12.50 -3.77 -20.17
N LYS A 129 13.08 -2.96 -19.28
CA LYS A 129 14.51 -2.99 -18.98
C LYS A 129 14.96 -4.39 -18.56
N PRO A 130 16.04 -4.92 -19.16
CA PRO A 130 16.59 -6.21 -18.74
C PRO A 130 17.03 -6.14 -17.27
N HIS A 131 16.51 -7.04 -16.45
CA HIS A 131 16.91 -7.15 -15.05
C HIS A 131 18.32 -7.72 -14.97
N ALA A 132 19.26 -6.92 -14.49
CA ALA A 132 20.66 -7.31 -14.33
C ALA A 132 20.97 -7.38 -12.83
N PRO A 133 21.07 -8.58 -12.22
CA PRO A 133 21.25 -8.74 -10.76
C PRO A 133 22.48 -8.03 -10.17
N PHE A 134 23.47 -7.69 -11.00
CA PHE A 134 24.69 -7.00 -10.60
C PHE A 134 24.62 -5.47 -10.75
N ILE A 135 23.60 -4.94 -11.44
CA ILE A 135 23.41 -3.50 -11.70
C ILE A 135 22.15 -2.99 -10.99
N ASP A 136 21.13 -3.84 -10.86
CA ASP A 136 19.94 -3.59 -10.06
C ASP A 136 20.24 -3.86 -8.59
N LEU A 137 20.98 -2.93 -7.97
CA LEU A 137 21.36 -2.95 -6.55
C LEU A 137 20.17 -2.83 -5.58
N VAL A 138 18.96 -2.69 -6.11
CA VAL A 138 17.73 -2.60 -5.32
C VAL A 138 17.23 -4.02 -5.06
N PRO A 139 17.17 -4.48 -3.81
CA PRO A 139 16.62 -5.80 -3.48
C PRO A 139 15.18 -5.95 -4.02
N PRO A 140 14.69 -7.15 -4.34
CA PRO A 140 13.32 -7.36 -4.84
C PRO A 140 12.20 -6.81 -3.94
N GLN A 141 12.47 -6.71 -2.63
CA GLN A 141 11.59 -6.11 -1.63
C GLN A 141 11.75 -4.57 -1.50
N GLY A 142 12.69 -3.98 -2.24
CA GLY A 142 13.11 -2.58 -2.11
C GLY A 142 13.98 -2.33 -0.87
N VAL A 143 14.32 -1.06 -0.65
CA VAL A 143 14.93 -0.60 0.60
C VAL A 143 13.79 -0.28 1.58
N LYS A 144 13.78 -0.94 2.74
CA LYS A 144 12.82 -0.67 3.81
C LYS A 144 13.51 0.09 4.94
N LEU A 145 12.81 1.09 5.47
CA LEU A 145 13.24 1.87 6.63
C LEU A 145 12.73 1.28 7.95
N THR A 146 11.81 0.30 7.87
CA THR A 146 11.35 -0.44 9.03
C THR A 146 12.42 -1.44 9.49
N PRO A 147 12.39 -1.84 10.78
CA PRO A 147 13.09 -3.03 11.24
C PRO A 147 12.79 -4.25 10.36
N LYS A 148 13.75 -5.18 10.25
CA LYS A 148 13.70 -6.31 9.31
C LYS A 148 12.51 -7.26 9.52
N HIS A 149 11.98 -7.32 10.74
CA HIS A 149 10.95 -8.28 11.11
C HIS A 149 9.52 -7.80 10.83
N PHE A 150 9.30 -6.55 10.43
CA PHE A 150 7.99 -6.11 9.96
C PHE A 150 8.07 -5.19 8.74
N ALA A 151 7.01 -5.15 7.94
CA ALA A 151 6.92 -4.23 6.82
C ALA A 151 5.48 -3.80 6.52
N TYR A 152 5.34 -2.53 6.14
CA TYR A 152 4.08 -2.02 5.61
C TYR A 152 3.92 -2.39 4.13
N LEU A 153 2.73 -2.88 3.78
CA LEU A 153 2.30 -3.17 2.42
C LEU A 153 1.14 -2.26 2.05
N LYS A 154 1.42 -1.23 1.27
CA LYS A 154 0.39 -0.31 0.76
C LYS A 154 -0.37 -0.96 -0.39
N ILE A 155 -1.69 -1.12 -0.26
CA ILE A 155 -2.51 -1.81 -1.28
C ILE A 155 -3.27 -0.85 -2.20
N SER A 156 -3.54 0.37 -1.74
CA SER A 156 -4.19 1.43 -2.51
C SER A 156 -3.77 2.80 -2.00
N GLU A 157 -4.11 3.82 -2.79
CA GLU A 157 -3.94 5.24 -2.46
C GLU A 157 -5.26 5.97 -2.67
N GLY A 158 -5.48 7.08 -1.96
CA GLY A 158 -6.69 7.89 -2.11
C GLY A 158 -7.92 7.27 -1.45
N CYS A 159 -9.05 7.99 -1.47
CA CYS A 159 -10.27 7.56 -0.80
C CYS A 159 -11.53 8.12 -1.47
N ASN A 160 -12.55 7.26 -1.66
CA ASN A 160 -13.83 7.65 -2.24
C ASN A 160 -14.82 8.24 -1.22
N HIS A 161 -14.52 8.15 0.08
CA HIS A 161 -15.37 8.74 1.10
C HIS A 161 -15.29 10.26 1.09
N ARG A 162 -16.43 10.91 1.32
CA ARG A 162 -16.56 12.36 1.45
C ARG A 162 -16.91 12.75 2.88
N CYS A 163 -16.15 12.22 3.83
CA CYS A 163 -16.29 12.57 5.26
C CYS A 163 -16.10 14.08 5.42
N SER A 164 -16.99 14.75 6.16
CA SER A 164 -16.99 16.22 6.20
C SER A 164 -15.74 16.81 6.87
N PHE A 165 -15.07 16.05 7.73
CA PHE A 165 -13.84 16.42 8.44
C PHE A 165 -12.54 16.06 7.69
N CYS A 166 -12.62 15.31 6.59
CA CYS A 166 -11.45 14.73 5.95
C CYS A 166 -11.18 15.37 4.59
N ILE A 167 -9.96 15.86 4.38
CA ILE A 167 -9.52 16.48 3.12
C ILE A 167 -8.73 15.52 2.20
N ILE A 168 -8.61 14.25 2.59
CA ILE A 168 -7.85 13.24 1.84
C ILE A 168 -8.25 13.14 0.38
N PRO A 169 -9.55 13.14 -0.02
CA PRO A 169 -9.91 13.08 -1.43
C PRO A 169 -9.37 14.26 -2.25
N SER A 170 -9.34 15.46 -1.66
CA SER A 170 -8.79 16.65 -2.31
C SER A 170 -7.26 16.62 -2.38
N MET A 171 -6.61 15.98 -1.40
CA MET A 171 -5.13 15.94 -1.28
C MET A 171 -4.49 14.77 -2.02
N ARG A 172 -5.08 13.57 -1.93
CA ARG A 172 -4.54 12.29 -2.42
C ARG A 172 -5.34 11.73 -3.61
N GLY A 173 -6.46 12.35 -3.96
CA GLY A 173 -7.36 11.88 -5.01
C GLY A 173 -8.34 10.79 -4.55
N ASP A 174 -9.12 10.33 -5.53
CA ASP A 174 -10.02 9.18 -5.37
C ASP A 174 -9.24 7.87 -5.23
N LEU A 175 -9.94 6.81 -4.85
CA LEU A 175 -9.34 5.50 -4.64
C LEU A 175 -8.67 4.97 -5.91
N VAL A 176 -7.39 4.62 -5.79
CA VAL A 176 -6.60 3.91 -6.80
C VAL A 176 -6.02 2.65 -6.18
N SER A 177 -6.58 1.50 -6.56
CA SER A 177 -6.12 0.19 -6.09
C SER A 177 -4.95 -0.32 -6.92
N ARG A 178 -3.95 -0.89 -6.25
CA ARG A 178 -2.87 -1.61 -6.92
C ARG A 178 -3.40 -2.93 -7.51
N PRO A 179 -2.82 -3.43 -8.63
CA PRO A 179 -3.12 -4.76 -9.12
C PRO A 179 -2.77 -5.83 -8.07
N ILE A 180 -3.68 -6.78 -7.86
CA ILE A 180 -3.48 -7.81 -6.83
C ILE A 180 -2.25 -8.70 -7.06
N ALA A 181 -1.86 -8.92 -8.32
CA ALA A 181 -0.65 -9.69 -8.64
C ALA A 181 0.61 -9.01 -8.09
N ASP A 182 0.71 -7.68 -8.24
CA ASP A 182 1.85 -6.90 -7.77
C ASP A 182 1.88 -6.85 -6.23
N VAL A 183 0.72 -6.72 -5.59
CA VAL A 183 0.59 -6.73 -4.13
C VAL A 183 1.04 -8.08 -3.57
N MET A 184 0.60 -9.19 -4.17
CA MET A 184 0.98 -10.54 -3.74
C MET A 184 2.46 -10.82 -3.98
N LEU A 185 3.03 -10.36 -5.11
CA LEU A 185 4.45 -10.49 -5.40
C LEU A 185 5.30 -9.71 -4.40
N GLU A 186 4.92 -8.47 -4.06
CA GLU A 186 5.62 -7.69 -3.04
C GLU A 186 5.54 -8.37 -1.67
N ALA A 187 4.36 -8.84 -1.27
CA ALA A 187 4.18 -9.58 -0.01
C ALA A 187 5.09 -10.81 0.07
N GLU A 188 5.16 -11.59 -1.01
CA GLU A 188 6.02 -12.77 -1.08
C GLU A 188 7.50 -12.40 -0.96
N ASN A 189 7.95 -11.35 -1.65
CA ASN A 189 9.32 -10.86 -1.55
C ASN A 189 9.66 -10.38 -0.13
N LEU A 190 8.71 -9.74 0.56
CA LEU A 190 8.88 -9.30 1.94
C LEU A 190 9.06 -10.48 2.89
N PHE A 191 8.22 -11.51 2.77
CA PHE A 191 8.37 -12.71 3.60
C PHE A 191 9.66 -13.47 3.31
N LYS A 192 10.06 -13.60 2.04
CA LYS A 192 11.37 -14.17 1.66
C LYS A 192 12.55 -13.39 2.25
N ALA A 193 12.40 -12.07 2.42
CA ALA A 193 13.40 -11.22 3.05
C ALA A 193 13.45 -11.33 4.59
N GLY A 194 12.59 -12.15 5.21
CA GLY A 194 12.60 -12.41 6.64
C GLY A 194 11.57 -11.62 7.45
N VAL A 195 10.66 -10.89 6.80
CA VAL A 195 9.55 -10.20 7.48
C VAL A 195 8.68 -11.23 8.23
N LYS A 196 8.37 -10.94 9.49
CA LYS A 196 7.54 -11.74 10.39
C LYS A 196 6.17 -11.15 10.66
N GLU A 197 5.96 -9.88 10.32
CA GLU A 197 4.66 -9.23 10.37
C GLU A 197 4.46 -8.29 9.17
N LEU A 198 3.42 -8.53 8.39
CA LEU A 198 3.03 -7.72 7.26
C LEU A 198 1.85 -6.82 7.65
N LEU A 199 2.03 -5.51 7.57
CA LEU A 199 1.02 -4.52 7.92
C LEU A 199 0.36 -3.97 6.66
N VAL A 200 -0.85 -4.42 6.38
CA VAL A 200 -1.63 -4.02 5.21
C VAL A 200 -2.24 -2.64 5.48
N ILE A 201 -1.88 -1.67 4.65
CA ILE A 201 -2.29 -0.27 4.81
C ILE A 201 -2.90 0.33 3.54
N SER A 202 -3.82 1.26 3.75
CA SER A 202 -4.36 2.19 2.76
C SER A 202 -5.17 3.27 3.49
N GLN A 203 -5.82 4.20 2.80
CA GLN A 203 -6.79 5.11 3.44
C GLN A 203 -8.13 4.42 3.76
N ASP A 204 -8.51 3.39 3.00
CA ASP A 204 -9.67 2.54 3.25
C ASP A 204 -9.40 1.13 2.71
N THR A 205 -8.98 0.23 3.59
CA THR A 205 -8.54 -1.12 3.23
C THR A 205 -9.71 -1.98 2.77
N SER A 206 -10.92 -1.74 3.29
CA SER A 206 -12.10 -2.52 2.92
C SER A 206 -12.70 -2.11 1.57
N ALA A 207 -12.34 -0.94 1.03
CA ALA A 207 -12.69 -0.53 -0.33
C ALA A 207 -11.75 -1.06 -1.42
N TYR A 208 -10.69 -1.80 -1.07
CA TYR A 208 -9.72 -2.30 -2.05
C TYR A 208 -10.38 -3.02 -3.24
N GLY A 209 -10.10 -2.51 -4.43
CA GLY A 209 -10.54 -3.04 -5.71
C GLY A 209 -11.90 -2.56 -6.23
N VAL A 210 -12.61 -1.71 -5.49
CA VAL A 210 -13.91 -1.14 -5.92
C VAL A 210 -13.75 -0.32 -7.21
N ASP A 211 -12.71 0.49 -7.31
CA ASP A 211 -12.36 1.34 -8.46
C ASP A 211 -12.08 0.53 -9.73
N VAL A 212 -11.48 -0.67 -9.60
CA VAL A 212 -11.20 -1.58 -10.72
C VAL A 212 -12.27 -2.65 -10.91
N LYS A 213 -13.45 -2.49 -10.29
CA LYS A 213 -14.59 -3.45 -10.37
C LYS A 213 -14.17 -4.89 -10.04
N PHE A 214 -13.31 -5.04 -9.03
CA PHE A 214 -12.78 -6.32 -8.57
C PHE A 214 -12.11 -7.17 -9.64
N ARG A 215 -11.43 -6.52 -10.60
CA ARG A 215 -10.68 -7.18 -11.68
C ARG A 215 -9.83 -8.33 -11.15
N THR A 216 -9.91 -9.48 -11.82
CA THR A 216 -9.10 -10.65 -11.48
C THR A 216 -7.65 -10.45 -11.93
N GLY A 217 -6.70 -10.66 -11.02
CA GLY A 217 -5.29 -10.84 -11.33
C GLY A 217 -4.88 -12.30 -11.16
N PHE A 218 -3.66 -12.63 -11.58
CA PHE A 218 -3.08 -13.97 -11.43
C PHE A 218 -1.79 -13.88 -10.64
N TRP A 219 -1.67 -14.69 -9.59
CA TRP A 219 -0.44 -14.86 -8.84
C TRP A 219 -0.16 -16.36 -8.70
N ASN A 220 1.04 -16.80 -9.10
CA ASN A 220 1.41 -18.22 -9.18
C ASN A 220 0.39 -19.09 -9.92
N GLY A 221 -0.15 -18.57 -11.03
CA GLY A 221 -1.16 -19.25 -11.85
C GLY A 221 -2.56 -19.34 -11.24
N LYS A 222 -2.76 -18.86 -10.00
CA LYS A 222 -4.07 -18.84 -9.33
C LYS A 222 -4.80 -17.52 -9.62
N PRO A 223 -6.07 -17.55 -10.06
CA PRO A 223 -6.87 -16.35 -10.23
C PRO A 223 -7.31 -15.81 -8.86
N ILE A 224 -7.06 -14.52 -8.62
CA ILE A 224 -7.48 -13.82 -7.40
C ILE A 224 -8.20 -12.54 -7.79
N LYS A 225 -9.43 -12.34 -7.29
CA LYS A 225 -10.14 -11.07 -7.49
C LYS A 225 -9.46 -9.98 -6.67
N THR A 226 -9.26 -8.80 -7.27
CA THR A 226 -8.79 -7.61 -6.55
C THR A 226 -9.90 -7.15 -5.61
N HIS A 227 -10.03 -7.79 -4.45
CA HIS A 227 -11.05 -7.51 -3.44
C HIS A 227 -10.45 -7.86 -2.07
N MET A 228 -10.78 -7.06 -1.05
CA MET A 228 -10.16 -7.17 0.28
C MET A 228 -10.23 -8.59 0.85
N THR A 229 -11.40 -9.25 0.87
CA THR A 229 -11.54 -10.61 1.42
C THR A 229 -10.61 -11.64 0.76
N GLN A 230 -10.49 -11.59 -0.57
CA GLN A 230 -9.67 -12.52 -1.35
C GLN A 230 -8.18 -12.22 -1.16
N LEU A 231 -7.80 -10.93 -1.14
CA LEU A 231 -6.44 -10.51 -0.83
C LEU A 231 -6.04 -11.02 0.57
N VAL A 232 -6.87 -10.77 1.57
CA VAL A 232 -6.60 -11.13 2.98
C VAL A 232 -6.49 -12.64 3.13
N GLY A 233 -7.37 -13.42 2.49
CA GLY A 233 -7.26 -14.88 2.46
C GLY A 233 -5.94 -15.36 1.84
N ALA A 234 -5.56 -14.81 0.68
CA ALA A 234 -4.32 -15.16 -0.01
C ALA A 234 -3.07 -14.75 0.78
N LEU A 235 -3.08 -13.57 1.41
CA LEU A 235 -1.99 -13.10 2.28
C LEU A 235 -1.87 -13.99 3.53
N GLY A 236 -2.98 -14.42 4.12
CA GLY A 236 -2.96 -15.33 5.26
C GLY A 236 -2.37 -16.69 4.91
N GLU A 237 -2.79 -17.30 3.79
CA GLU A 237 -2.21 -18.55 3.28
C GLU A 237 -0.71 -18.43 2.97
N LEU A 238 -0.29 -17.28 2.45
CA LEU A 238 1.11 -16.99 2.18
C LEU A 238 1.90 -16.86 3.49
N ALA A 239 1.42 -16.04 4.44
CA ALA A 239 2.10 -15.80 5.71
C ALA A 239 2.28 -17.05 6.56
N GLN A 240 1.30 -17.97 6.54
CA GLN A 240 1.39 -19.27 7.22
C GLN A 240 2.62 -20.09 6.78
N GLN A 241 2.99 -20.04 5.50
CA GLN A 241 4.17 -20.74 4.97
C GLN A 241 5.49 -20.23 5.57
N TYR A 242 5.50 -18.98 6.05
CA TYR A 242 6.67 -18.34 6.64
C TYR A 242 6.58 -18.20 8.17
N GLY A 243 5.49 -18.70 8.77
CA GLY A 243 5.20 -18.52 10.19
C GLY A 243 5.11 -17.04 10.58
N ALA A 244 4.53 -16.22 9.71
CA ALA A 244 4.44 -14.77 9.84
C ALA A 244 3.00 -14.31 10.11
N TRP A 245 2.87 -13.05 10.54
CA TRP A 245 1.61 -12.38 10.82
C TRP A 245 1.17 -11.48 9.66
N VAL A 246 -0.15 -11.30 9.53
CA VAL A 246 -0.77 -10.30 8.65
C VAL A 246 -1.73 -9.47 9.49
N ARG A 247 -1.54 -8.16 9.50
CA ARG A 247 -2.35 -7.19 10.24
C ARG A 247 -3.02 -6.22 9.27
N LEU A 248 -4.30 -5.92 9.49
CA LEU A 248 -5.04 -4.97 8.70
C LEU A 248 -5.19 -3.65 9.46
N HIS A 249 -4.96 -2.54 8.76
CA HIS A 249 -5.21 -1.19 9.26
C HIS A 249 -6.26 -0.47 8.42
N TYR A 250 -6.90 0.54 9.03
CA TYR A 250 -7.82 1.44 8.33
C TYR A 250 -8.97 0.71 7.63
N VAL A 251 -9.68 -0.14 8.38
CA VAL A 251 -10.79 -0.94 7.86
C VAL A 251 -12.10 -0.19 8.05
N TYR A 252 -12.66 0.37 6.97
CA TYR A 252 -13.96 1.00 7.06
C TYR A 252 -15.08 -0.04 7.29
N PRO A 253 -16.08 0.21 8.15
CA PRO A 253 -17.04 -0.80 8.60
C PRO A 253 -18.14 -1.15 7.57
N TYR A 254 -17.78 -1.52 6.35
CA TYR A 254 -18.76 -2.09 5.40
C TYR A 254 -19.23 -3.49 5.83
N PRO A 255 -20.45 -3.92 5.47
CA PRO A 255 -20.96 -5.25 5.83
C PRO A 255 -20.03 -6.42 5.46
N HIS A 256 -19.31 -6.33 4.33
CA HIS A 256 -18.41 -7.42 3.91
C HIS A 256 -17.18 -7.61 4.79
N VAL A 257 -16.86 -6.66 5.69
CA VAL A 257 -15.81 -6.84 6.72
C VAL A 257 -16.13 -8.02 7.64
N ASP A 258 -17.40 -8.37 7.81
CA ASP A 258 -17.78 -9.53 8.64
C ASP A 258 -17.22 -10.85 8.08
N GLN A 259 -16.94 -10.89 6.77
CA GLN A 259 -16.43 -12.08 6.08
C GLN A 259 -14.96 -12.40 6.41
N ILE A 260 -14.20 -11.46 6.95
CA ILE A 260 -12.80 -11.71 7.35
C ILE A 260 -12.65 -12.14 8.82
N ILE A 261 -13.70 -12.02 9.63
CA ILE A 261 -13.67 -12.41 11.04
C ILE A 261 -13.46 -13.93 11.23
N PRO A 262 -14.05 -14.83 10.41
CA PRO A 262 -13.69 -16.25 10.45
C PRO A 262 -12.20 -16.50 10.19
N LEU A 263 -11.57 -15.74 9.29
CA LEU A 263 -10.14 -15.88 9.00
C LEU A 263 -9.27 -15.48 10.20
N MET A 264 -9.73 -14.48 10.97
CA MET A 264 -9.10 -14.09 12.24
C MET A 264 -9.25 -15.19 13.29
N ALA A 265 -10.46 -15.76 13.44
CA ALA A 265 -10.73 -16.83 14.39
C ALA A 265 -9.96 -18.12 14.08
N GLU A 266 -9.74 -18.42 12.80
CA GLU A 266 -8.92 -19.54 12.33
C GLU A 266 -7.41 -19.29 12.45
N GLY A 267 -6.98 -18.07 12.82
CA GLY A 267 -5.57 -17.70 12.92
C GLY A 267 -4.84 -17.57 11.57
N LYS A 268 -5.58 -17.40 10.46
CA LYS A 268 -4.99 -17.12 9.14
C LYS A 268 -4.44 -15.71 9.04
N ILE A 269 -5.09 -14.77 9.71
CA ILE A 269 -4.64 -13.39 9.89
C ILE A 269 -4.77 -13.03 11.37
N LEU A 270 -4.12 -11.96 11.81
CA LEU A 270 -4.24 -11.56 13.21
C LEU A 270 -5.67 -11.16 13.57
N PRO A 271 -6.16 -11.53 14.77
CA PRO A 271 -7.45 -11.09 15.29
C PRO A 271 -7.34 -9.64 15.79
N TYR A 272 -7.05 -8.72 14.88
CA TYR A 272 -6.90 -7.30 15.11
C TYR A 272 -7.68 -6.54 14.05
N LEU A 273 -8.67 -5.79 14.49
CA LEU A 273 -9.58 -5.06 13.60
C LEU A 273 -9.57 -3.57 13.96
N ASP A 274 -8.84 -2.80 13.17
CA ASP A 274 -8.76 -1.33 13.25
C ASP A 274 -9.90 -0.68 12.45
N VAL A 275 -11.00 -0.38 13.14
CA VAL A 275 -12.23 0.19 12.58
C VAL A 275 -12.45 1.58 13.16
N PRO A 276 -12.06 2.65 12.46
CA PRO A 276 -12.31 3.99 12.97
C PRO A 276 -13.82 4.28 12.94
N LEU A 277 -14.49 4.33 14.09
CA LEU A 277 -15.92 4.65 14.22
C LEU A 277 -16.20 6.17 14.26
N GLN A 278 -15.21 6.97 14.64
CA GLN A 278 -15.19 8.44 14.67
C GLN A 278 -16.20 9.07 15.65
N HIS A 279 -17.42 8.55 15.73
CA HIS A 279 -18.41 8.89 16.75
C HIS A 279 -19.41 7.72 16.91
N ALA A 280 -20.29 7.80 17.90
CA ALA A 280 -21.37 6.81 18.11
C ALA A 280 -22.77 7.38 17.82
N HIS A 281 -23.00 8.65 18.18
CA HIS A 281 -24.30 9.29 18.00
C HIS A 281 -24.72 9.39 16.52
N PRO A 282 -25.94 8.94 16.14
CA PRO A 282 -26.43 8.94 14.75
C PRO A 282 -26.38 10.30 14.07
N ASP A 283 -26.79 11.37 14.75
CA ASP A 283 -26.82 12.71 14.15
C ASP A 283 -25.42 13.30 13.96
N VAL A 284 -24.48 13.02 14.89
CA VAL A 284 -23.08 13.43 14.72
C VAL A 284 -22.48 12.69 13.53
N LEU A 285 -22.71 11.37 13.42
CA LEU A 285 -22.26 10.57 12.28
C LEU A 285 -22.84 11.09 10.95
N LYS A 286 -24.11 11.50 10.94
CA LYS A 286 -24.74 12.12 9.78
C LYS A 286 -24.05 13.44 9.41
N ARG A 287 -23.73 14.31 10.39
CA ARG A 287 -22.96 15.54 10.17
C ARG A 287 -21.52 15.25 9.69
N MET A 288 -20.92 14.16 10.16
CA MET A 288 -19.63 13.64 9.70
C MET A 288 -19.68 13.04 8.28
N LYS A 289 -20.88 12.89 7.68
CA LYS A 289 -21.14 12.16 6.43
C LYS A 289 -20.71 10.69 6.50
N ARG A 290 -20.97 10.06 7.63
CA ARG A 290 -20.76 8.63 7.88
C ARG A 290 -22.10 7.89 8.03
N PRO A 291 -22.13 6.56 7.78
CA PRO A 291 -23.29 5.74 8.06
C PRO A 291 -23.72 5.89 9.53
N ALA A 292 -24.93 6.41 9.73
CA ALA A 292 -25.53 6.55 11.06
C ALA A 292 -26.21 5.22 11.43
N ASN A 293 -25.53 4.34 12.16
CA ASN A 293 -26.11 3.09 12.66
C ASN A 293 -25.45 2.64 13.99
N GLY A 294 -25.50 3.53 15.00
CA GLY A 294 -24.89 3.31 16.31
C GLY A 294 -25.33 2.00 17.00
N GLU A 295 -26.65 1.72 17.00
CA GLU A 295 -27.21 0.49 17.61
C GLU A 295 -26.68 -0.78 16.91
N LYS A 296 -26.60 -0.78 15.57
CA LYS A 296 -26.02 -1.90 14.84
C LYS A 296 -24.52 -2.07 15.08
N ASN A 297 -23.80 -1.02 15.45
CA ASN A 297 -22.37 -1.13 15.73
C ASN A 297 -22.12 -1.94 17.01
N ILE A 298 -22.91 -1.74 18.06
CA ILE A 298 -22.82 -2.55 19.29
C ILE A 298 -23.10 -4.02 18.99
N GLU A 299 -24.24 -4.32 18.36
CA GLU A 299 -24.62 -5.69 18.01
C GLU A 299 -23.53 -6.37 17.16
N ARG A 300 -22.96 -5.61 16.22
CA ARG A 300 -21.90 -6.09 15.34
C ARG A 300 -20.58 -6.34 16.08
N ILE A 301 -20.19 -5.46 16.99
CA ILE A 301 -19.01 -5.67 17.86
C ILE A 301 -19.20 -6.93 18.72
N GLN A 302 -20.38 -7.12 19.30
CA GLN A 302 -20.72 -8.30 20.08
C GLN A 302 -20.68 -9.57 19.21
N ALA A 303 -21.21 -9.53 17.99
CA ALA A 303 -21.15 -10.64 17.04
C ALA A 303 -19.71 -10.99 16.65
N TRP A 304 -18.85 -9.99 16.42
CA TRP A 304 -17.43 -10.20 16.14
C TRP A 304 -16.71 -10.88 17.31
N ARG A 305 -16.94 -10.43 18.54
CA ARG A 305 -16.37 -11.06 19.74
C ARG A 305 -16.89 -12.47 19.98
N ALA A 306 -18.16 -12.72 19.68
CA ALA A 306 -18.73 -14.08 19.78
C ALA A 306 -18.07 -15.04 18.78
N LEU A 307 -17.79 -14.56 17.56
CA LEU A 307 -17.16 -15.35 16.51
C LEU A 307 -15.63 -15.50 16.71
N CYS A 308 -14.96 -14.46 17.18
CA CYS A 308 -13.54 -14.42 17.45
C CYS A 308 -13.29 -13.84 18.86
N PRO A 309 -13.26 -14.69 19.91
CA PRO A 309 -13.13 -14.22 21.29
C PRO A 309 -11.83 -13.45 21.59
N ASP A 310 -10.77 -13.73 20.84
CA ASP A 310 -9.46 -13.07 20.95
C ASP A 310 -9.37 -11.78 20.10
N ILE A 311 -10.45 -11.36 19.44
CA ILE A 311 -10.44 -10.15 18.61
C ILE A 311 -10.11 -8.91 19.43
N THR A 312 -9.07 -8.21 18.99
CA THR A 312 -8.72 -6.88 19.47
C THR A 312 -9.37 -5.86 18.53
N ILE A 313 -10.30 -5.08 19.06
CA ILE A 313 -10.94 -4.02 18.30
C ILE A 313 -10.24 -2.71 18.62
N ARG A 314 -9.72 -2.06 17.58
CA ARG A 314 -9.17 -0.71 17.66
C ARG A 314 -10.11 0.27 16.98
N SER A 315 -10.33 1.42 17.59
CA SER A 315 -11.11 2.50 16.98
C SER A 315 -10.51 3.87 17.30
N THR A 316 -10.94 4.88 16.54
CA THR A 316 -10.60 6.27 16.75
C THR A 316 -11.87 7.09 16.80
N PHE A 317 -11.93 8.05 17.73
CA PHE A 317 -13.07 8.94 17.94
C PHE A 317 -12.64 10.40 17.88
N ILE A 318 -13.58 11.26 17.52
CA ILE A 318 -13.42 12.71 17.47
C ILE A 318 -14.43 13.30 18.44
N ALA A 319 -13.94 14.00 19.46
CA ALA A 319 -14.74 14.71 20.45
C ALA A 319 -14.91 16.19 20.06
N GLY A 320 -16.08 16.76 20.35
CA GLY A 320 -16.35 18.16 20.09
C GLY A 320 -16.53 18.48 18.61
N PHE A 321 -17.13 17.56 17.86
CA PHE A 321 -17.42 17.79 16.44
C PHE A 321 -18.35 19.02 16.27
N PRO A 322 -18.27 19.79 15.16
CA PRO A 322 -19.16 20.94 14.96
C PRO A 322 -20.65 20.59 15.15
N GLY A 323 -21.31 21.36 16.01
CA GLY A 323 -22.70 21.15 16.43
C GLY A 323 -22.94 20.07 17.48
N GLU A 324 -21.90 19.42 18.03
CA GLU A 324 -22.03 18.39 19.06
C GLU A 324 -22.52 18.94 20.41
N THR A 325 -23.69 18.48 20.84
CA THR A 325 -24.30 18.83 22.13
C THR A 325 -23.82 17.93 23.27
N GLU A 326 -24.10 18.32 24.51
CA GLU A 326 -23.73 17.49 25.67
C GLU A 326 -24.45 16.14 25.67
N ALA A 327 -25.72 16.09 25.28
CA ALA A 327 -26.46 14.82 25.20
C ALA A 327 -25.88 13.86 24.15
N GLU A 328 -25.41 14.39 23.01
CA GLU A 328 -24.74 13.58 21.98
C GLU A 328 -23.38 13.06 22.46
N PHE A 329 -22.68 13.84 23.29
CA PHE A 329 -21.42 13.44 23.90
C PHE A 329 -21.62 12.39 25.01
N GLU A 330 -22.61 12.54 25.88
CA GLU A 330 -22.95 11.51 26.87
C GLU A 330 -23.33 10.18 26.21
N TYR A 331 -24.07 10.23 25.09
CA TYR A 331 -24.35 9.02 24.29
C TYR A 331 -23.08 8.33 23.82
N LEU A 332 -22.04 9.09 23.43
CA LEU A 332 -20.74 8.52 23.07
C LEU A 332 -20.10 7.81 24.28
N LEU A 333 -20.12 8.43 25.46
CA LEU A 333 -19.57 7.80 26.67
C LEU A 333 -20.30 6.50 27.04
N ASP A 334 -21.63 6.48 26.93
CA ASP A 334 -22.42 5.28 27.19
C ASP A 334 -22.15 4.17 26.15
N PHE A 335 -22.04 4.54 24.88
CA PHE A 335 -21.61 3.60 23.83
C PHE A 335 -20.25 2.99 24.15
N LEU A 336 -19.27 3.77 24.62
CA LEU A 336 -17.94 3.26 24.92
C LEU A 336 -17.93 2.29 26.11
N LYS A 337 -18.74 2.57 27.15
CA LYS A 337 -18.93 1.65 28.29
C LYS A 337 -19.48 0.29 27.84
N GLU A 338 -20.42 0.29 26.90
CA GLU A 338 -21.03 -0.94 26.39
C GLU A 338 -20.13 -1.66 25.37
N ALA A 339 -19.51 -0.91 24.46
CA ALA A 339 -18.66 -1.46 23.42
C ALA A 339 -17.36 -2.05 23.98
N GLU A 340 -16.85 -1.55 25.11
CA GLU A 340 -15.57 -1.95 25.72
C GLU A 340 -14.43 -2.10 24.70
N ILE A 341 -14.20 -1.08 23.86
CA ILE A 341 -13.16 -1.11 22.82
C ILE A 341 -11.77 -1.38 23.41
N ASP A 342 -11.02 -2.31 22.83
CA ASP A 342 -9.73 -2.76 23.38
C ASP A 342 -8.64 -1.67 23.33
N ARG A 343 -8.53 -1.02 22.16
CA ARG A 343 -7.59 0.08 21.89
C ARG A 343 -8.36 1.26 21.30
N LEU A 344 -8.30 2.42 21.92
CA LEU A 344 -9.02 3.60 21.44
C LEU A 344 -8.16 4.85 21.54
N GLY A 345 -8.14 5.60 20.44
CA GLY A 345 -7.66 6.97 20.42
C GLY A 345 -8.82 7.95 20.35
N CYS A 346 -8.73 9.08 21.06
CA CYS A 346 -9.67 10.19 20.94
C CYS A 346 -8.92 11.48 20.63
N PHE A 347 -9.41 12.19 19.61
CA PHE A 347 -8.89 13.50 19.21
C PHE A 347 -9.97 14.56 19.41
N ALA A 348 -9.58 15.75 19.88
CA ALA A 348 -10.47 16.90 19.80
C ALA A 348 -10.61 17.29 18.32
N TYR A 349 -11.81 17.68 17.90
CA TYR A 349 -12.01 18.14 16.53
C TYR A 349 -11.11 19.35 16.23
N SER A 350 -10.28 19.20 15.19
CA SER A 350 -9.41 20.25 14.68
C SER A 350 -9.90 20.72 13.30
N PRO A 351 -10.18 22.01 13.11
CA PRO A 351 -10.67 22.55 11.85
C PRO A 351 -9.53 22.65 10.83
N VAL A 352 -9.35 21.61 10.02
CA VAL A 352 -8.38 21.62 8.91
C VAL A 352 -8.93 22.49 7.77
N GLU A 353 -8.06 23.29 7.16
CA GLU A 353 -8.43 24.11 6.00
C GLU A 353 -8.97 23.22 4.85
N GLY A 354 -10.10 23.62 4.27
CA GLY A 354 -10.80 22.86 3.22
C GLY A 354 -11.76 21.78 3.73
N ALA A 355 -11.85 21.52 5.05
CA ALA A 355 -12.84 20.61 5.59
C ALA A 355 -14.24 21.25 5.62
N THR A 356 -15.21 20.63 4.94
CA THR A 356 -16.61 21.08 4.91
C THR A 356 -17.27 21.11 6.30
N ALA A 357 -16.74 20.36 7.27
CA ALA A 357 -17.19 20.41 8.66
C ALA A 357 -17.04 21.79 9.30
N ASN A 358 -16.13 22.64 8.79
CA ASN A 358 -15.95 24.02 9.29
C ASN A 358 -17.15 24.93 9.00
N GLU A 359 -17.99 24.56 8.04
CA GLU A 359 -19.19 25.32 7.64
C GLU A 359 -20.43 24.94 8.49
N ILE A 360 -20.32 23.90 9.31
CA ILE A 360 -21.41 23.45 10.18
C ILE A 360 -21.61 24.46 11.31
N ALA A 361 -22.88 24.85 11.52
CA ALA A 361 -23.25 25.80 12.56
C ALA A 361 -22.90 25.29 13.98
N ASN A 362 -22.75 26.24 14.90
CA ASN A 362 -22.47 25.99 16.32
C ASN A 362 -21.17 25.20 16.56
N PRO A 363 -19.99 25.74 16.15
CA PRO A 363 -18.73 25.11 16.48
C PRO A 363 -18.55 25.05 18.01
N VAL A 364 -18.15 23.89 18.52
CA VAL A 364 -17.85 23.70 19.94
C VAL A 364 -16.57 24.47 20.29
N PRO A 365 -16.48 25.24 21.39
CA PRO A 365 -15.24 25.90 21.80
C PRO A 365 -14.10 24.91 22.06
N GLU A 366 -12.86 25.28 21.73
CA GLU A 366 -11.67 24.42 21.87
C GLU A 366 -11.53 23.83 23.27
N GLU A 367 -11.72 24.65 24.32
CA GLU A 367 -11.67 24.21 25.72
C GLU A 367 -12.65 23.07 26.02
N VAL A 368 -13.86 23.11 25.45
CA VAL A 368 -14.87 22.06 25.60
C VAL A 368 -14.49 20.82 24.79
N ARG A 369 -13.90 20.97 23.60
CA ARG A 369 -13.42 19.81 22.81
C ARG A 369 -12.32 19.06 23.54
N GLU A 370 -11.39 19.79 24.15
CA GLU A 370 -10.29 19.22 24.93
C GLU A 370 -10.77 18.58 26.24
N GLU A 371 -11.71 19.22 26.94
CA GLU A 371 -12.36 18.64 28.13
C GLU A 371 -13.07 17.32 27.80
N ARG A 372 -13.87 17.30 26.72
CA ARG A 372 -14.51 16.09 26.21
C ARG A 372 -13.51 15.01 25.79
N ARG A 373 -12.43 15.38 25.09
CA ARG A 373 -11.33 14.44 24.77
C ARG A 373 -10.77 13.82 26.04
N GLY A 374 -10.49 14.64 27.07
CA GLY A 374 -10.00 14.18 28.37
C GLY A 374 -10.93 13.16 29.03
N ARG A 375 -12.24 13.43 29.05
CA ARG A 375 -13.24 12.51 29.61
C ARG A 375 -13.32 11.17 28.86
N VAL A 376 -13.25 11.19 27.54
CA VAL A 376 -13.19 9.96 26.73
C VAL A 376 -11.93 9.17 27.04
N MET A 377 -10.77 9.83 27.10
CA MET A 377 -9.49 9.16 27.38
C MET A 377 -9.46 8.56 28.79
N GLN A 378 -10.00 9.27 29.79
CA GLN A 378 -10.10 8.77 31.16
C GLN A 378 -10.99 7.52 31.25
N LEU A 379 -12.19 7.55 30.63
CA LEU A 379 -13.07 6.38 30.55
C LEU A 379 -12.38 5.21 29.85
N GLN A 380 -11.68 5.49 28.75
CA GLN A 380 -10.98 4.44 28.00
C GLN A 380 -9.82 3.83 28.78
N GLU A 381 -9.11 4.60 29.62
CA GLU A 381 -8.04 4.09 30.46
C GLU A 381 -8.55 3.00 31.41
N ASP A 382 -9.71 3.22 32.03
CA ASP A 382 -10.37 2.23 32.90
C ASP A 382 -10.76 0.95 32.13
N ILE A 383 -11.34 1.11 30.93
CA ILE A 383 -11.69 -0.02 30.05
C ILE A 383 -10.44 -0.80 29.65
N SER A 384 -9.40 -0.12 29.17
CA SER A 384 -8.17 -0.75 28.67
C SER A 384 -7.44 -1.49 29.80
N LYS A 385 -7.35 -0.89 30.99
CA LYS A 385 -6.83 -1.54 32.19
C LYS A 385 -7.57 -2.83 32.53
N LYS A 386 -8.92 -2.82 32.53
CA LYS A 386 -9.73 -4.03 32.77
C LYS A 386 -9.44 -5.13 31.74
N ARG A 387 -9.34 -4.76 30.45
CA ARG A 387 -9.07 -5.69 29.35
C ARG A 387 -7.66 -6.30 29.44
N LEU A 388 -6.64 -5.49 29.71
CA LEU A 388 -5.25 -5.96 29.84
C LEU A 388 -5.02 -6.76 31.13
N GLN A 389 -5.68 -6.38 32.24
CA GLN A 389 -5.61 -7.14 33.47
C GLN A 389 -6.13 -8.59 33.29
N ALA A 390 -7.12 -8.81 32.42
CA ALA A 390 -7.61 -10.14 32.06
C ALA A 390 -6.60 -10.99 31.26
N LYS A 391 -5.49 -10.40 30.79
CA LYS A 391 -4.37 -11.12 30.15
C LYS A 391 -3.32 -11.59 31.15
N VAL A 392 -3.30 -11.04 32.37
CA VAL A 392 -2.36 -11.47 33.42
C VAL A 392 -2.61 -12.94 33.78
N GLY A 393 -1.54 -13.73 33.80
CA GLY A 393 -1.60 -15.17 34.00
C GLY A 393 -1.87 -15.98 32.73
N LYS A 394 -1.99 -15.36 31.55
CA LYS A 394 -2.01 -16.06 30.27
C LYS A 394 -0.60 -16.08 29.64
N THR A 395 -0.35 -17.09 28.83
CA THR A 395 0.84 -17.12 27.95
C THR A 395 0.43 -16.55 26.59
N LEU A 396 1.12 -15.51 26.14
CA LEU A 396 0.88 -14.86 24.86
C LEU A 396 2.11 -14.97 23.98
N ARG A 397 1.89 -15.18 22.68
CA ARG A 397 2.94 -15.14 21.69
C ARG A 397 3.33 -13.69 21.39
N VAL A 398 4.60 -13.38 21.57
CA VAL A 398 5.18 -12.03 21.45
C VAL A 398 6.21 -12.02 20.33
N LEU A 399 6.10 -11.06 19.41
CA LEU A 399 7.15 -10.73 18.44
C LEU A 399 8.10 -9.72 19.07
N ILE A 400 9.38 -10.07 19.22
CA ILE A 400 10.38 -9.19 19.83
C ILE A 400 10.80 -8.09 18.85
N ASP A 401 10.66 -6.83 19.25
CA ASP A 401 11.03 -5.66 18.44
C ASP A 401 12.42 -5.15 18.82
N GLU A 402 12.75 -5.10 20.11
CA GLU A 402 14.04 -4.64 20.61
C GLU A 402 14.55 -5.53 21.75
N VAL A 403 15.88 -5.59 21.90
CA VAL A 403 16.55 -6.32 22.98
C VAL A 403 17.67 -5.46 23.53
N ASP A 404 17.70 -5.30 24.85
CA ASP A 404 18.72 -4.57 25.57
C ASP A 404 19.31 -5.41 26.72
N ARG A 405 20.05 -4.78 27.65
CA ARG A 405 20.63 -5.47 28.81
C ARG A 405 19.59 -5.88 29.87
N ASN A 406 18.43 -5.24 29.86
CA ASN A 406 17.37 -5.40 30.84
C ASN A 406 16.25 -6.35 30.38
N GLY A 407 16.35 -6.89 29.15
CA GLY A 407 15.37 -7.79 28.57
C GLY A 407 15.08 -7.44 27.11
N GLY A 408 13.83 -7.62 26.70
CA GLY A 408 13.36 -7.18 25.39
C GLY A 408 12.00 -6.51 25.46
N THR A 409 11.69 -5.71 24.45
CA THR A 409 10.34 -5.21 24.19
C THR A 409 9.81 -5.93 22.95
N GLY A 410 8.53 -6.22 22.96
CA GLY A 410 7.86 -6.84 21.83
C GLY A 410 6.37 -6.58 21.84
N ARG A 411 5.65 -7.19 20.91
CA ARG A 411 4.21 -6.98 20.72
C ARG A 411 3.46 -8.28 20.58
N THR A 412 2.22 -8.30 21.06
CA THR A 412 1.31 -9.42 20.82
C THR A 412 0.55 -9.23 19.52
N TYR A 413 -0.28 -10.21 19.17
CA TYR A 413 -1.25 -10.06 18.08
C TYR A 413 -2.19 -8.85 18.28
N SER A 414 -2.37 -8.36 19.51
CA SER A 414 -3.23 -7.22 19.82
C SER A 414 -2.59 -5.86 19.54
N ASP A 415 -1.28 -5.80 19.23
CA ASP A 415 -0.53 -4.55 19.31
C ASP A 415 0.19 -4.22 17.99
N ALA A 416 -0.22 -3.13 17.36
CA ALA A 416 0.46 -2.59 16.18
C ALA A 416 1.75 -1.82 16.56
N PRO A 417 2.80 -1.90 15.72
CA PRO A 417 4.07 -1.23 15.99
C PRO A 417 3.87 0.29 16.04
N GLU A 418 4.52 0.94 17.00
CA GLU A 418 4.54 2.40 17.21
C GLU A 418 3.17 3.05 17.51
N ILE A 419 2.09 2.26 17.57
CA ILE A 419 0.71 2.75 17.68
C ILE A 419 0.06 2.30 18.99
N ASP A 420 0.19 1.02 19.32
CA ASP A 420 -0.42 0.41 20.51
C ASP A 420 0.64 0.17 21.60
N GLY A 421 0.27 -0.56 22.66
CA GLY A 421 1.17 -0.85 23.78
C GLY A 421 2.22 -1.90 23.46
N VAL A 422 3.13 -2.11 24.41
CA VAL A 422 4.24 -3.06 24.30
C VAL A 422 4.18 -4.12 25.41
N VAL A 423 4.89 -5.21 25.18
CA VAL A 423 5.19 -6.24 26.18
C VAL A 423 6.65 -6.14 26.56
N TYR A 424 6.91 -5.84 27.82
CA TYR A 424 8.24 -5.92 28.41
C TYR A 424 8.52 -7.36 28.85
N VAL A 425 9.53 -7.97 28.24
CA VAL A 425 9.94 -9.35 28.47
C VAL A 425 11.23 -9.35 29.28
N LYS A 426 11.18 -9.97 30.47
CA LYS A 426 12.37 -10.13 31.32
C LYS A 426 13.46 -10.95 30.61
N PRO A 427 14.74 -10.73 30.92
CA PRO A 427 15.82 -11.53 30.36
C PRO A 427 15.62 -13.00 30.80
N PRO A 428 15.84 -13.96 29.89
CA PRO A 428 15.74 -15.36 30.24
C PRO A 428 16.69 -15.69 31.40
N PHE A 429 16.23 -16.47 32.37
CA PHE A 429 17.04 -16.87 33.52
C PHE A 429 18.17 -17.82 33.11
N GLU A 430 17.94 -18.60 32.07
CA GLU A 430 18.89 -19.57 31.54
C GLU A 430 19.93 -18.89 30.61
N PRO A 431 21.25 -18.98 30.90
CA PRO A 431 22.29 -18.26 30.16
C PRO A 431 22.37 -18.57 28.65
N HIS A 432 21.79 -19.68 28.23
CA HIS A 432 21.79 -20.16 26.84
C HIS A 432 20.54 -19.76 26.06
N ARG A 433 19.48 -19.30 26.72
CA ARG A 433 18.30 -18.71 26.07
C ARG A 433 18.53 -17.20 25.93
N LYS A 434 18.52 -16.70 24.70
CA LYS A 434 18.63 -15.27 24.39
C LYS A 434 17.41 -14.83 23.60
N LEU A 435 16.92 -13.62 23.88
CA LEU A 435 15.92 -12.98 23.05
C LEU A 435 16.61 -12.42 21.80
N GLU A 436 15.98 -12.60 20.65
CA GLU A 436 16.44 -12.06 19.37
C GLU A 436 15.35 -11.22 18.72
N VAL A 437 15.74 -10.07 18.14
CA VAL A 437 14.82 -9.21 17.39
C VAL A 437 14.23 -9.98 16.20
N GLY A 438 12.92 -9.90 16.04
CA GLY A 438 12.16 -10.63 15.03
C GLY A 438 11.83 -12.08 15.41
N GLN A 439 12.17 -12.52 16.61
CA GLN A 439 11.79 -13.84 17.11
C GLN A 439 10.38 -13.81 17.70
N PHE A 440 9.63 -14.89 17.51
CA PHE A 440 8.43 -15.16 18.29
C PHE A 440 8.79 -15.92 19.57
N VAL A 441 8.33 -15.40 20.71
CA VAL A 441 8.55 -15.97 22.03
C VAL A 441 7.22 -16.08 22.78
N ASP A 442 6.98 -17.20 23.42
CA ASP A 442 5.82 -17.38 24.30
C ASP A 442 6.16 -16.78 25.67
N VAL A 443 5.36 -15.79 26.08
CA VAL A 443 5.60 -14.97 27.27
C VAL A 443 4.44 -15.13 28.24
N ARG A 444 4.74 -15.59 29.45
CA ARG A 444 3.79 -15.59 30.56
C ARG A 444 3.62 -14.17 31.07
N ILE A 445 2.41 -13.62 30.90
CA ILE A 445 2.09 -12.28 31.40
C ILE A 445 1.94 -12.32 32.92
N THR A 446 2.67 -11.44 33.61
CA THR A 446 2.75 -11.35 35.07
C THR A 446 2.16 -10.06 35.63
N ALA A 447 2.15 -8.99 34.83
CA ALA A 447 1.53 -7.72 35.20
C ALA A 447 1.04 -6.98 33.95
N ALA A 448 0.15 -6.03 34.17
CA ALA A 448 -0.43 -5.16 33.16
C ALA A 448 -0.70 -3.79 33.79
N ASP A 449 -0.62 -2.74 33.00
CA ASP A 449 -1.20 -1.44 33.35
C ASP A 449 -2.33 -1.09 32.36
N ALA A 450 -2.60 0.21 32.14
CA ALA A 450 -3.63 0.64 31.20
C ALA A 450 -3.25 0.45 29.73
N HIS A 451 -1.97 0.26 29.39
CA HIS A 451 -1.49 0.26 28.00
C HIS A 451 -0.56 -0.92 27.68
N ASP A 452 0.31 -1.28 28.62
CA ASP A 452 1.43 -2.20 28.46
C ASP A 452 1.29 -3.47 29.31
N LEU A 453 2.07 -4.48 28.96
CA LEU A 453 2.16 -5.76 29.65
C LEU A 453 3.60 -6.06 30.08
N TRP A 454 3.75 -6.84 31.14
CA TRP A 454 5.04 -7.34 31.61
C TRP A 454 5.00 -8.84 31.80
N GLY A 455 6.04 -9.53 31.36
CA GLY A 455 6.12 -10.99 31.46
C GLY A 455 7.53 -11.54 31.42
N ALA A 456 7.61 -12.86 31.44
CA ALA A 456 8.84 -13.60 31.25
C ALA A 456 8.62 -14.69 30.18
N ALA A 457 9.65 -14.93 29.37
CA ALA A 457 9.64 -16.03 28.41
C ALA A 457 9.51 -17.38 29.14
N GLU A 458 8.64 -18.26 28.65
CA GLU A 458 8.50 -19.65 29.15
C GLU A 458 9.53 -20.61 28.54
#